data_AF-A0A1G3AM59-F1
#
_entry.id   AF-A0A1G3AM59-F1
#
_cell.length_a   1.000
_cell.length_b   1.000
_cell.length_c   1.000
_cell.angle_alpha   90.00
_cell.angle_beta   90.00
_cell.angle_gamma   90.00
#
_symmetry.space_group_name_H-M   'P 1'
#
loop_
_entity.id
_entity.type
_entity.pdbx_description
1 polymer ?
#
loop_
_entity_poly.entity_id
_entity_poly.type
_entity_poly.pdbx_seq_one_letter_code
_entity_poly.pdbx_strand_id
1 'polypeptide(L)' 'MNKNVWRRKGWHKVVFQLTLAGGSIHFDGKLVAESPNMQAARLLFLGNSWAGRKPMYFDDVFVRALDDPARE' A
#
# COMPACT_ATOMS: atom_id res chain seq x y z
N MET A 1 -10.08 2.22 12.50
CA MET A 1 -9.30 3.18 11.69
C MET A 1 -8.29 3.85 12.61
N ASN A 2 -7.00 3.50 12.51
CA ASN A 2 -5.97 4.04 13.40
C ASN A 2 -5.73 5.52 13.07
N LYS A 3 -6.04 6.41 14.01
CA LYS A 3 -6.13 7.86 13.78
C LYS A 3 -4.78 8.61 13.69
N ASN A 4 -3.64 7.93 13.82
CA ASN A 4 -2.34 8.58 14.07
C ASN A 4 -1.22 8.22 13.06
N VAL A 5 -1.51 8.28 11.76
CA VAL A 5 -0.44 8.23 10.75
C VAL A 5 -0.13 9.67 10.36
N TRP A 6 0.86 10.27 11.01
CA TRP A 6 1.29 11.63 10.68
C TRP A 6 1.89 11.65 9.28
N ARG A 7 1.14 12.21 8.31
CA ARG A 7 1.63 12.47 6.96
C ARG A 7 2.50 13.72 6.97
N ARG A 8 3.81 13.55 6.79
CA ARG A 8 4.75 14.65 6.60
C ARG A 8 4.87 14.96 5.10
N LYS A 9 5.45 16.09 4.72
CA LYS A 9 5.81 16.32 3.32
C LYS A 9 7.06 15.49 2.99
N GLY A 10 7.05 14.77 1.87
CA GLY A 10 8.19 13.97 1.42
C GLY A 10 7.76 12.71 0.70
N TRP A 11 8.75 11.86 0.41
CA TRP A 11 8.54 10.52 -0.13
C TRP A 11 8.07 9.58 0.98
N HIS A 12 7.12 8.70 0.65
CA HIS A 12 6.51 7.76 1.57
C HIS A 12 6.36 6.39 0.91
N LYS A 13 6.50 5.33 1.70
CA LYS A 13 6.33 3.96 1.23
C LYS A 13 4.94 3.46 1.59
N VAL A 14 4.18 3.03 0.59
CA VAL A 14 2.88 2.37 0.78
C VAL A 14 3.00 0.92 0.35
N VAL A 15 2.57 0.00 1.22
CA VAL A 15 2.58 -1.43 0.94
C VAL A 15 1.18 -1.97 1.14
N PHE A 16 0.60 -2.54 0.07
CA PHE A 16 -0.54 -3.42 0.17
C PHE A 16 -0.03 -4.86 0.22
N GLN A 17 -0.48 -5.64 1.20
CA GLN A 17 -0.11 -7.04 1.36
C GLN A 17 -1.38 -7.89 1.46
N LEU A 18 -1.47 -8.93 0.64
CA LEU A 18 -2.53 -9.93 0.66
C LEU A 18 -1.92 -11.27 1.08
N THR A 19 -2.45 -11.86 2.14
CA THR A 19 -2.04 -13.16 2.69
C THR A 19 -3.26 -14.05 2.87
N LEU A 20 -3.06 -15.31 3.26
CA LEU A 20 -4.16 -16.19 3.67
C LEU A 20 -4.99 -15.64 4.85
N ALA A 21 -4.39 -14.79 5.70
CA ALA A 21 -5.10 -14.15 6.81
C ALA A 21 -5.97 -12.95 6.38
N GLY A 22 -5.77 -12.45 5.15
CA GLY A 22 -6.47 -11.28 4.61
C GLY A 22 -5.53 -10.20 4.07
N GLY A 23 -6.09 -9.01 3.90
CA GLY A 23 -5.44 -7.86 3.29
C GLY A 23 -5.03 -6.82 4.32
N SER A 24 -3.90 -6.17 4.11
CA SER A 24 -3.41 -5.08 4.96
C SER A 24 -2.75 -3.97 4.14
N ILE A 25 -2.85 -2.74 4.64
CA ILE A 25 -2.15 -1.58 4.11
C ILE A 25 -1.20 -1.06 5.18
N HIS A 26 0.05 -0.88 4.79
CA HIS A 26 1.08 -0.27 5.63
C HIS A 26 1.55 1.04 5.00
N PHE A 27 1.74 2.05 5.83
CA PHE A 27 2.29 3.35 5.46
C PHE A 27 3.56 3.58 6.26
N ASP A 28 4.70 3.74 5.59
CA ASP A 28 6.04 3.78 6.20
C ASP A 28 6.26 2.65 7.21
N GLY A 29 5.82 1.43 6.85
CA GLY A 29 5.92 0.23 7.68
C GLY A 29 4.87 0.11 8.80
N LYS A 30 4.04 1.13 9.06
CA LYS A 30 2.99 1.08 10.08
C LYS A 30 1.67 0.59 9.50
N LEU A 31 1.02 -0.37 10.16
CA LEU A 31 -0.32 -0.83 9.78
C LEU A 31 -1.33 0.31 9.91
N VAL A 32 -2.02 0.64 8.81
CA VAL A 32 -3.00 1.73 8.77
C VAL A 32 -4.43 1.24 8.55
N ALA A 33 -4.57 0.10 7.88
CA ALA A 33 -5.84 -0.55 7.62
C ALA A 33 -5.63 -2.06 7.42
N GLU A 34 -6.64 -2.83 7.83
CA GLU A 34 -6.69 -4.27 7.65
C GLU A 34 -8.10 -4.69 7.22
N SER A 35 -8.18 -5.79 6.49
CA SER A 35 -9.40 -6.45 6.08
C SER A 35 -9.20 -7.96 6.29
N PRO A 36 -9.64 -8.51 7.45
CA PRO A 36 -9.50 -9.92 7.72
C PRO A 36 -10.30 -10.74 6.70
N ASN A 37 -9.80 -11.92 6.34
CA ASN A 37 -10.44 -12.85 5.39
C ASN A 37 -10.62 -12.30 3.96
N MET A 38 -9.93 -11.23 3.59
CA MET A 38 -9.89 -10.78 2.19
C MET A 38 -9.23 -11.86 1.31
N GLN A 39 -9.98 -12.42 0.38
CA GLN A 39 -9.51 -13.54 -0.46
C GLN A 39 -8.90 -13.10 -1.80
N ALA A 40 -9.24 -11.90 -2.27
CA ALA A 40 -8.79 -11.41 -3.57
C ALA A 40 -8.74 -9.88 -3.61
N ALA A 41 -7.76 -9.37 -4.35
CA ALA A 41 -7.74 -7.99 -4.83
C ALA A 41 -7.82 -8.03 -6.36
N ARG A 42 -8.81 -7.35 -6.95
CA ARG A 42 -9.01 -7.34 -8.40
C ARG A 42 -8.30 -6.19 -9.10
N LEU A 43 -8.03 -5.11 -8.37
CA LEU A 43 -7.54 -3.87 -8.95
C LEU A 43 -6.76 -3.06 -7.91
N LEU A 44 -5.57 -2.63 -8.29
CA LEU A 44 -4.75 -1.70 -7.53
C LEU A 44 -4.64 -0.39 -8.31
N PHE A 45 -5.24 0.66 -7.77
CA PHE A 45 -5.10 2.00 -8.33
C PHE A 45 -3.97 2.74 -7.61
N LEU A 46 -2.97 3.14 -8.37
CA LEU A 46 -1.92 4.04 -7.90
C LEU A 46 -2.30 5.47 -8.32
N GLY A 47 -2.27 6.41 -7.37
CA GLY A 47 -2.61 7.79 -7.65
C GLY A 47 -3.62 8.37 -6.67
N ASN A 48 -4.00 9.62 -6.93
CA ASN A 48 -5.15 10.25 -6.28
C ASN A 48 -6.20 10.57 -7.33
N SER A 49 -7.03 9.57 -7.68
CA SER A 49 -8.14 9.71 -8.63
C SER A 49 -9.15 10.79 -8.24
N TRP A 50 -9.15 11.21 -6.97
CA TRP A 50 -10.10 12.17 -6.41
C TRP A 50 -9.54 13.61 -6.30
N ALA A 51 -8.22 13.82 -6.47
CA ALA A 51 -7.60 15.15 -6.35
C ALA A 51 -7.43 15.90 -7.68
N GLY A 52 -8.08 15.43 -8.74
CA GLY A 52 -8.00 16.05 -10.07
C GLY A 52 -6.61 15.94 -10.69
N ARG A 53 -6.20 16.98 -11.43
CA ARG A 53 -5.03 16.96 -12.33
C ARG A 53 -3.66 17.17 -11.65
N LYS A 54 -3.57 17.05 -10.32
CA LYS A 54 -2.27 17.26 -9.65
C LYS A 54 -1.32 16.09 -9.96
N PRO A 55 -0.07 16.37 -10.36
CA PRO A 55 0.89 15.30 -10.59
C PRO A 55 1.16 14.54 -9.29
N MET A 56 1.29 13.22 -9.40
CA MET A 56 1.77 12.33 -8.35
C MET A 56 3.00 11.61 -8.89
N TYR A 57 4.03 11.53 -8.07
CA TYR A 57 5.30 10.93 -8.43
C TYR A 57 5.46 9.61 -7.68
N PHE A 58 6.00 8.62 -8.37
CA PHE A 58 6.36 7.32 -7.83
C PHE A 58 7.82 7.10 -8.17
N ASP A 59 8.60 6.69 -7.17
CA ASP A 59 10.00 6.33 -7.37
C ASP A 59 10.05 4.87 -7.82
N ASP A 60 9.87 3.94 -6.87
CA ASP A 60 9.79 2.51 -7.14
C ASP A 60 8.37 1.95 -7.01
N VAL A 61 7.94 1.19 -8.03
CA VAL A 61 6.70 0.40 -8.00
C VAL A 61 7.05 -1.06 -8.29
N PHE A 62 6.78 -1.93 -7.31
CA PHE A 62 7.02 -3.36 -7.45
C PHE A 62 5.80 -4.17 -6.99
N VAL A 63 5.61 -5.32 -7.62
CA VAL A 63 4.69 -6.36 -7.19
C VAL A 63 5.53 -7.59 -6.91
N ARG A 64 5.35 -8.19 -5.73
CA ARG A 64 6.10 -9.38 -5.30
C ARG A 64 5.12 -10.45 -4.86
N ALA A 65 5.36 -11.69 -5.30
CA ALA A 65 4.77 -12.86 -4.66
C ALA A 65 5.51 -13.10 -3.33
N LEU A 66 4.80 -13.52 -2.28
CA LEU A 66 5.40 -13.68 -0.95
C LEU A 66 6.42 -14.83 -0.88
N ASP A 67 6.36 -15.71 -1.86
CA ASP A 67 7.22 -16.84 -2.14
C ASP A 67 8.43 -16.48 -3.04
N ASP A 68 8.53 -15.24 -3.52
CA ASP A 68 9.68 -14.75 -4.30
C ASP A 68 10.78 -14.27 -3.33
N PRO A 69 11.99 -14.86 -3.34
CA PRO A 69 13.08 -14.37 -2.50
C PRO A 69 13.35 -12.89 -2.80
N ALA A 70 13.54 -12.09 -1.75
CA ALA A 70 13.82 -10.67 -1.91
C ALA A 70 15.07 -10.50 -2.80
N ARG A 71 14.91 -9.88 -3.97
CA ARG A 71 16.05 -9.49 -4.80
C ARG A 71 16.77 -8.33 -4.12
N GLU A 72 18.04 -8.57 -3.79
CA GLU A 72 19.02 -7.57 -3.34
C GLU A 72 19.37 -6.58 -4.47
#